data_AF-V2VIU1-F1
#
_entry.id   AF-V2VIU1-F1
#
_cell.length_a   1.000
_cell.length_b   1.000
_cell.length_c   1.000
_cell.angle_alpha   90.00
_cell.angle_beta   90.00
_cell.angle_gamma   90.00
#
_symmetry.space_group_name_H-M   'P 1'
#
loop_
_entity.id
_entity.type
_entity.pdbx_description
1 polymer ?
#
loop_
_entity_poly.entity_id
_entity_poly.type
_entity_poly.pdbx_seq_one_letter_code
_entity_poly.pdbx_strand_id
1 'polypeptide(L)' 'VIYHSYEELKMEIERFIKYYNEQRIKEKLGWMSPVQYRLHLLAA' A
#
# COMPACT_ATOMS: atom_id res chain seq x y z
N VAL A 1 -11.63 0.05 15.33
CA VAL A 1 -10.97 1.34 15.60
C VAL A 1 -12.02 2.42 15.57
N ILE A 2 -12.06 3.29 16.56
CA ILE A 2 -12.96 4.46 16.60
C ILE A 2 -12.07 5.69 16.41
N TYR A 3 -12.43 6.58 15.51
CA TYR A 3 -11.71 7.83 15.24
C TYR A 3 -12.50 9.01 15.80
N HIS A 4 -11.81 9.98 16.36
CA HIS A 4 -12.40 11.12 17.08
C HIS A 4 -12.37 12.43 16.28
N SER A 5 -11.69 12.44 15.13
CA SER A 5 -11.73 13.55 14.16
C SER A 5 -11.63 13.05 12.72
N TYR A 6 -12.00 13.93 11.80
CA TYR A 6 -11.80 13.70 10.37
C TYR A 6 -10.31 13.54 10.04
N GLU A 7 -9.45 14.35 10.65
CA GLU A 7 -8.00 14.34 10.46
C GLU A 7 -7.38 13.01 10.87
N GLU A 8 -7.84 12.43 11.99
CA GLU A 8 -7.37 11.13 12.47
C GLU A 8 -7.75 10.02 11.49
N LEU A 9 -9.01 9.99 11.05
CA LEU A 9 -9.49 9.04 10.04
C LEU A 9 -8.72 9.17 8.73
N LYS A 10 -8.55 10.40 8.24
CA LYS A 10 -7.82 10.70 6.99
C LYS A 10 -6.39 10.19 7.06
N MET A 11 -5.69 10.48 8.15
CA MET A 11 -4.31 10.05 8.34
C MET A 11 -4.19 8.52 8.34
N GLU A 12 -5.12 7.80 8.97
CA GLU A 12 -5.07 6.34 8.99
C GLU A 12 -5.38 5.74 7.61
N ILE A 13 -6.29 6.34 6.84
CA ILE A 13 -6.54 5.96 5.44
C ILE A 13 -5.27 6.15 4.59
N GLU A 14 -4.60 7.31 4.71
CA GLU A 14 -3.36 7.60 3.98
C GLU A 14 -2.24 6.59 4.32
N ARG A 15 -2.08 6.25 5.61
CA ARG A 15 -1.15 5.22 6.07
C ARG A 15 -1.47 3.86 5.46
N PHE A 16 -2.74 3.47 5.46
CA PHE A 16 -3.17 2.20 4.89
C PHE A 16 -2.92 2.14 3.38
N ILE A 17 -3.21 3.21 2.64
CA ILE A 17 -2.95 3.31 1.19
C ILE A 17 -1.45 3.14 0.92
N LYS A 18 -0.59 3.80 1.71
CA LYS A 18 0.86 3.68 1.58
C LYS A 18 1.32 2.24 1.84
N TYR A 19 0.91 1.66 2.97
CA TYR A 19 1.21 0.25 3.30
C TYR A 19 0.77 -0.69 2.17
N TYR A 20 -0.47 -0.55 1.68
CA TYR A 20 -1.02 -1.43 0.67
C TYR A 20 -0.25 -1.36 -0.65
N ASN A 21 0.17 -0.17 -1.07
CA ASN A 21 0.87 0.02 -2.34
C ASN A 21 2.36 -0.33 -2.27
N GLU A 22 3.02 0.02 -1.18
CA GLU A 22 4.49 -0.02 -1.10
C GLU A 22 5.02 -1.22 -0.34
N GLN A 23 4.28 -1.71 0.66
CA GLN A 23 4.80 -2.67 1.65
C GLN A 23 4.08 -4.01 1.62
N ARG A 24 2.79 -4.03 1.22
CA ARG A 24 2.01 -5.27 1.20
C ARG A 24 2.52 -6.23 0.13
N ILE A 25 3.12 -7.32 0.58
CA ILE A 25 3.62 -8.39 -0.28
C ILE A 25 2.49 -9.31 -0.73
N LYS A 26 2.51 -9.72 -2.01
CA LYS A 26 1.53 -10.64 -2.59
C LYS A 26 2.24 -11.74 -3.38
N GLU A 27 1.99 -12.99 -3.02
CA GLU A 27 2.54 -14.17 -3.72
C GLU A 27 2.25 -14.13 -5.23
N LYS A 28 1.01 -13.80 -5.63
CA LYS A 28 0.62 -13.67 -7.03
C LYS A 28 1.36 -12.60 -7.84
N LEU A 29 2.08 -11.69 -7.17
CA LEU A 29 2.94 -10.69 -7.79
C LEU A 29 4.43 -11.11 -7.73
N GLY A 30 4.71 -12.40 -7.52
CA GLY A 30 6.06 -12.90 -7.32
C GLY A 30 6.68 -12.42 -6.00
N TRP A 31 5.86 -12.36 -4.93
CA TRP A 31 6.28 -11.84 -3.62
C TRP A 31 6.76 -10.38 -3.64
N MET A 32 6.20 -9.57 -4.53
CA MET A 32 6.45 -8.13 -4.61
C MET A 32 5.27 -7.33 -4.03
N SER A 33 5.56 -6.09 -3.62
CA SER A 33 4.52 -5.09 -3.41
C SER A 33 3.94 -4.59 -4.74
N PRO A 34 2.73 -3.99 -4.76
CA PRO A 34 2.14 -3.46 -5.98
C PRO A 34 3.04 -2.48 -6.75
N VAL A 35 3.77 -1.61 -6.04
CA VAL A 35 4.72 -0.68 -6.67
C VAL A 35 5.91 -1.44 -7.26
N GLN A 36 6.53 -2.34 -6.49
CA GLN A 36 7.66 -3.14 -6.95
C GLN A 36 7.32 -3.95 -8.21
N TYR A 37 6.13 -4.56 -8.24
CA TYR A 37 5.65 -5.31 -9.39
C TYR A 37 5.53 -4.43 -10.65
N ARG A 38 4.97 -3.22 -10.53
CA ARG A 38 4.90 -2.29 -11.67
C ARG A 38 6.28 -1.89 -12.18
N LEU A 39 7.24 -1.63 -11.28
CA LEU A 39 8.61 -1.31 -11.66
C LEU A 39 9.32 -2.48 -12.35
N HIS A 40 9.10 -3.71 -11.87
CA HIS A 40 9.64 -4.91 -12.49
C HIS A 40 9.14 -5.09 -13.93
N LEU A 41 7.84 -4.89 -14.17
CA LEU A 41 7.25 -4.97 -15.52
C LEU A 41 7.76 -3.91 -16.49
N LEU A 42 8.16 -2.73 -16.01
CA LEU A 42 8.70 -1.66 -16.85
C LEU A 42 10.17 -1.89 -17.22
N ALA A 43 10.89 -2.69 -16.43
CA ALA A 43 12.29 -3.01 -16.65
C ALA A 43 12.51 -4.25 -17.53
N ALA A 44 11.46 -5.02 -17.79
CA ALA A 44 11.45 -6.20 -18.65
C ALA A 44 11.11 -5.81 -20.10
#